data_AF-A0A962E7T0-F1
#
_entry.id   AF-A0A962E7T0-F1
#
_cell.length_a   1.000
_cell.length_b   1.000
_cell.length_c   1.000
_cell.angle_alpha   90.00
_cell.angle_beta   90.00
_cell.angle_gamma   90.00
#
_symmetry.space_group_name_H-M   'P 1'
#
loop_
_entity.id
_entity.type
_entity.pdbx_description
1 polymer ?
#
loop_
_entity_poly.entity_id
_entity_poly.type
_entity_poly.pdbx_seq_one_letter_code
_entity_poly.pdbx_strand_id
1 'polypeptide(L)'
;MAGIGSGPSDGFPRLERLIFGNRGAVLVLFALITVGFALAASQLRIDAGFRKQLPLQHEYMQTFVQYEAEFGGANRVFVALIDTSGDMFNKEFFTALEAATDDVRLIAEVDPARVRSIFTPNTRFVEIVEGGFAGGNVIPADFSTTAEGFDPTQEDFDKIRSNI
;
A
#
# COMPACT_ATOMS: atom_id res chain seq x y z
N MET A 1 -37.99 -21.10 -53.15
CA MET A 1 -37.99 -22.18 -52.15
C MET A 1 -37.24 -21.63 -50.95
N ALA A 2 -37.75 -21.29 -49.77
CA ALA A 2 -39.07 -21.27 -49.14
C ALA A 2 -39.01 -20.02 -48.21
N GLY A 3 -40.02 -19.13 -48.18
CA GLY A 3 -41.17 -19.33 -47.31
C GLY A 3 -40.83 -19.11 -45.83
N ILE A 4 -40.35 -17.92 -45.42
CA ILE A 4 -40.39 -17.53 -44.01
C ILE A 4 -41.74 -16.86 -43.77
N GLY A 5 -42.62 -17.61 -43.11
CA GLY A 5 -44.01 -17.25 -42.86
C GLY A 5 -44.15 -15.95 -42.09
N SER A 6 -44.82 -15.00 -42.73
CA SER A 6 -45.45 -13.85 -42.11
C SER A 6 -46.66 -14.29 -41.29
N GLY A 7 -46.47 -14.50 -39.98
CA GLY A 7 -47.56 -14.42 -39.02
C GLY A 7 -47.86 -12.95 -38.70
N PRO A 8 -49.10 -12.55 -38.41
CA PRO A 8 -49.44 -11.16 -38.08
C PRO A 8 -48.89 -10.87 -36.70
N SER A 9 -47.68 -10.32 -36.66
CA SER A 9 -47.05 -9.90 -35.43
C SER A 9 -47.54 -8.47 -35.13
N ASP A 10 -48.82 -8.33 -34.79
CA ASP A 10 -49.54 -7.04 -34.65
C ASP A 10 -48.90 -6.02 -33.65
N GLY A 11 -47.89 -6.44 -32.89
CA GLY A 11 -47.06 -5.58 -32.05
C GLY A 11 -45.92 -4.86 -32.76
N PHE A 12 -45.32 -5.46 -33.81
CA PHE A 12 -44.15 -4.91 -34.51
C PHE A 12 -44.47 -3.69 -35.39
N PRO A 13 -45.57 -3.65 -36.17
CA PRO A 13 -45.87 -2.53 -37.05
C PRO A 13 -46.10 -1.21 -36.29
N ARG A 14 -46.64 -1.29 -35.07
CA ARG A 14 -46.88 -0.12 -34.21
C ARG A 14 -45.59 0.39 -33.59
N LEU A 15 -44.72 -0.51 -33.13
CA LEU A 15 -43.41 -0.18 -32.58
C LEU A 15 -42.50 0.40 -33.67
N GLU A 16 -42.53 -0.18 -34.86
CA GLU A 16 -41.80 0.29 -36.05
C GLU A 16 -42.24 1.70 -36.42
N ARG A 17 -43.55 1.97 -36.50
CA ARG A 17 -44.07 3.30 -36.81
C ARG A 17 -43.76 4.34 -35.73
N LEU A 18 -43.70 3.94 -34.46
CA LEU A 18 -43.30 4.80 -33.35
C LEU A 18 -41.80 5.15 -33.40
N ILE A 19 -40.95 4.15 -33.66
CA ILE A 19 -39.48 4.30 -33.69
C ILE A 19 -39.03 5.05 -34.94
N PHE A 20 -39.50 4.65 -36.13
CA PHE A 20 -39.11 5.27 -37.40
C PHE A 20 -39.90 6.55 -37.71
N GLY A 21 -41.11 6.70 -37.19
CA GLY A 21 -41.89 7.94 -37.31
C GLY A 21 -41.30 9.10 -36.51
N ASN A 22 -40.72 8.81 -35.33
CA ASN A 22 -40.08 9.80 -34.46
C ASN A 22 -38.56 9.57 -34.34
N ARG A 23 -37.92 9.17 -35.44
CA ARG A 23 -36.47 8.84 -35.50
C ARG A 23 -35.56 9.87 -34.83
N GLY A 24 -35.87 11.16 -34.92
CA GLY A 24 -35.12 12.22 -34.26
C GLY A 24 -35.20 12.15 -32.73
N ALA A 25 -36.39 11.94 -32.18
CA ALA A 25 -36.59 11.82 -30.72
C ALA A 25 -35.91 10.56 -30.17
N VAL A 26 -35.96 9.45 -30.91
CA VAL A 26 -35.28 8.21 -30.53
C VAL A 26 -33.76 8.39 -30.52
N LEU A 27 -33.18 9.01 -31.56
CA LEU A 27 -31.75 9.29 -31.61
C LEU A 27 -31.30 10.22 -30.49
N VAL A 28 -32.09 11.26 -30.16
CA VAL A 28 -31.81 12.14 -29.03
C VAL A 28 -31.86 11.38 -27.71
N LEU A 29 -32.85 10.51 -27.51
CA LEU A 29 -32.94 9.68 -26.31
C LEU A 29 -31.72 8.78 -26.14
N PHE A 30 -31.30 8.08 -27.20
CA PHE A 30 -30.10 7.25 -27.16
C PHE A 30 -28.84 8.08 -26.93
N ALA A 31 -28.72 9.25 -27.57
CA ALA A 31 -27.60 10.16 -27.34
C ALA A 31 -27.54 10.62 -25.87
N LEU A 32 -28.68 10.96 -25.27
CA LEU A 32 -28.75 11.33 -23.85
C LEU A 32 -28.34 10.17 -22.93
N ILE A 33 -28.80 8.94 -23.21
CA ILE A 33 -28.40 7.75 -22.45
C ILE A 33 -26.89 7.49 -22.61
N THR A 34 -26.37 7.60 -23.82
CA THR A 34 -24.93 7.44 -24.10
C THR A 34 -24.10 8.49 -23.36
N VAL A 35 -24.53 9.75 -23.35
CA VAL A 35 -23.86 10.81 -22.56
C VAL A 35 -23.94 10.51 -21.07
N GLY A 36 -25.08 10.05 -20.57
CA GLY A 36 -25.24 9.63 -19.17
C GLY A 36 -24.27 8.50 -18.79
N PHE A 37 -24.13 7.48 -19.63
CA PHE A 37 -23.15 6.41 -19.42
C PHE A 37 -21.71 6.88 -19.58
N ALA A 38 -21.42 7.80 -20.49
CA ALA A 38 -20.08 8.38 -20.63
C ALA A 38 -19.67 9.16 -19.37
N LEU A 39 -20.60 9.93 -18.78
CA LEU A 39 -20.38 10.64 -17.52
C LEU A 39 -20.20 9.67 -16.35
N ALA A 40 -20.98 8.60 -16.28
CA ALA A 40 -20.81 7.57 -15.25
C ALA A 40 -19.48 6.82 -15.41
N ALA A 41 -19.11 6.48 -16.64
CA ALA A 41 -17.85 5.82 -16.96
C ALA A 41 -16.64 6.71 -16.62
N SER A 42 -16.72 8.02 -16.85
CA SER A 42 -15.65 8.96 -16.47
C SER A 42 -15.42 9.07 -14.96
N GLN A 43 -16.39 8.65 -14.15
CA GLN A 43 -16.30 8.64 -12.69
C GLN A 43 -15.83 7.29 -12.13
N LEU A 44 -15.65 6.27 -12.98
CA LEU A 44 -15.15 4.98 -12.55
C LEU A 44 -13.71 5.14 -12.06
N ARG A 45 -13.49 4.76 -10.80
CA ARG A 45 -12.17 4.67 -10.19
C ARG A 45 -11.71 3.22 -10.27
N ILE A 46 -10.50 3.01 -10.80
CA ILE A 46 -9.88 1.69 -10.76
C ILE A 46 -9.50 1.41 -9.30
N ASP A 47 -10.15 0.44 -8.70
CA ASP A 47 -9.82 -0.04 -7.36
C ASP A 47 -9.33 -1.50 -7.46
N ALA A 48 -8.00 -1.64 -7.50
CA ALA A 48 -7.29 -2.91 -7.55
C ALA A 48 -6.71 -3.30 -6.18
N GLY A 49 -7.50 -3.15 -5.10
CA GLY A 49 -7.07 -3.63 -3.79
C GLY A 49 -6.94 -5.15 -3.75
N PHE A 50 -5.76 -5.66 -3.34
CA PHE A 50 -5.47 -7.10 -3.13
C PHE A 50 -6.58 -7.81 -2.34
N ARG A 51 -7.17 -7.12 -1.35
CA ARG A 51 -8.28 -7.60 -0.51
C ARG A 51 -9.50 -8.10 -1.31
N LYS A 52 -9.78 -7.54 -2.49
CA LYS A 52 -10.92 -7.93 -3.35
C LYS A 52 -10.67 -9.22 -4.12
N GLN A 53 -9.42 -9.65 -4.23
CA GLN A 53 -9.03 -10.91 -4.85
C GLN A 53 -8.99 -12.07 -3.84
N LEU A 54 -9.11 -11.77 -2.55
CA LEU A 54 -9.07 -12.79 -1.49
C LEU A 54 -10.43 -13.49 -1.32
N PRO A 55 -10.45 -14.81 -1.09
CA PRO A 55 -11.68 -15.56 -0.83
C PRO A 55 -12.17 -15.30 0.61
N LEU A 56 -12.76 -14.11 0.84
CA LEU A 56 -13.18 -13.65 2.17
C LEU A 56 -14.21 -14.55 2.87
N GLN A 57 -14.89 -15.42 2.13
CA GLN A 57 -15.89 -16.35 2.67
C GLN A 57 -15.25 -17.56 3.38
N HIS A 58 -13.96 -17.84 3.15
CA HIS A 58 -13.26 -18.96 3.77
C HIS A 58 -13.04 -18.74 5.28
N GLU A 59 -13.17 -19.78 6.11
CA GLU A 59 -13.07 -19.71 7.58
C GLU A 59 -11.79 -19.00 8.06
N TYR A 60 -10.60 -19.41 7.57
CA TYR A 60 -9.33 -18.72 7.87
C TYR A 60 -9.32 -17.23 7.51
N MET A 61 -9.99 -16.84 6.42
CA MET A 61 -10.04 -15.44 6.02
C MET A 61 -10.95 -14.62 6.93
N GLN A 62 -11.99 -15.22 7.50
CA GLN A 62 -12.84 -14.57 8.49
C GLN A 62 -12.05 -14.29 9.77
N THR A 63 -11.27 -15.26 10.24
CA THR A 63 -10.34 -15.09 11.38
C THR A 63 -9.30 -14.01 11.07
N PHE A 64 -8.69 -14.05 9.88
CA PHE A 64 -7.74 -13.01 9.47
C PHE A 64 -8.37 -11.62 9.50
N VAL A 65 -9.56 -11.44 8.88
CA VAL A 65 -10.26 -10.14 8.85
C VAL A 65 -10.64 -9.65 10.24
N GLN A 66 -10.98 -10.56 11.15
CA GLN A 66 -11.29 -10.22 12.54
C GLN A 66 -10.07 -9.66 13.28
N TYR A 67 -8.88 -10.23 13.07
CA TYR A 67 -7.68 -9.90 13.84
C TYR A 67 -6.62 -9.07 13.07
N GLU A 68 -6.86 -8.75 11.79
CA GLU A 68 -5.90 -8.05 10.91
C GLU A 68 -5.41 -6.72 11.49
N ALA A 69 -6.29 -6.00 12.19
CA ALA A 69 -5.98 -4.71 12.81
C ALA A 69 -4.95 -4.85 13.95
N GLU A 70 -5.01 -5.92 14.75
CA GLU A 70 -4.01 -6.12 15.81
C GLU A 70 -2.62 -6.44 15.23
N PHE A 71 -2.57 -7.13 14.08
CA PHE A 71 -1.32 -7.46 13.40
C PHE A 71 -0.76 -6.35 12.49
N GLY A 72 -1.45 -5.21 12.38
CA GLY A 72 -0.91 -3.99 11.76
C GLY A 72 -1.19 -3.84 10.28
N GLY A 73 -2.16 -4.62 9.78
CA GLY A 73 -2.55 -4.59 8.38
C GLY A 73 -1.47 -5.10 7.42
N ALA A 74 -1.84 -5.15 6.14
CA ALA A 74 -0.96 -5.62 5.06
C ALA A 74 -0.07 -4.52 4.45
N ASN A 75 -0.36 -3.25 4.72
CA ASN A 75 0.33 -2.13 4.10
C ASN A 75 1.64 -1.84 4.84
N ARG A 76 2.76 -2.13 4.18
CA ARG A 76 4.11 -1.83 4.67
C ARG A 76 4.82 -0.92 3.69
N VAL A 77 5.48 0.11 4.21
CA VAL A 77 6.32 1.02 3.44
C VAL A 77 7.76 0.80 3.85
N PHE A 78 8.64 0.63 2.87
CA PHE A 78 10.09 0.54 3.09
C PHE A 78 10.74 1.84 2.62
N VAL A 79 11.46 2.49 3.51
CA VAL A 79 12.26 3.68 3.20
C VAL A 79 13.72 3.26 3.27
N ALA A 80 14.44 3.37 2.16
CA ALA A 80 15.86 3.00 2.06
C ALA A 80 16.70 4.26 1.83
N LEU A 81 17.63 4.51 2.75
CA LEU A 81 18.66 5.54 2.57
C LEU A 81 19.94 4.85 2.11
N ILE A 82 20.61 5.44 1.13
CA ILE A 82 21.85 4.93 0.55
C ILE A 82 22.88 6.05 0.58
N ASP A 83 24.04 5.77 1.17
CA ASP A 83 25.20 6.64 1.03
C ASP A 83 25.91 6.37 -0.30
N THR A 84 26.06 7.41 -1.12
CA THR A 84 26.78 7.35 -2.40
C THR A 84 28.30 7.22 -2.26
N SER A 85 28.87 7.45 -1.06
CA SER A 85 30.30 7.35 -0.77
C SER A 85 30.82 5.90 -0.75
N GLY A 86 29.93 4.93 -0.53
CA GLY A 86 30.26 3.51 -0.41
C GLY A 86 30.47 3.02 1.02
N ASP A 87 30.52 3.90 2.03
CA ASP A 87 30.55 3.52 3.45
C ASP A 87 29.49 4.29 4.24
N MET A 88 28.44 3.60 4.66
CA MET A 88 27.33 4.19 5.42
C MET A 88 27.65 4.40 6.91
N PHE A 89 28.79 3.92 7.40
CA PHE A 89 29.19 3.98 8.81
C PHE A 89 29.88 5.32 9.13
N ASN A 90 29.16 6.41 8.89
CA ASN A 90 29.62 7.77 9.14
C ASN A 90 28.52 8.62 9.81
N LYS A 91 28.93 9.78 10.33
CA LYS A 91 28.06 10.68 11.08
C LYS A 91 26.93 11.21 10.21
N GLU A 92 27.24 11.63 8.99
CA GLU A 92 26.28 12.24 8.07
C GLU A 92 25.13 11.29 7.71
N PHE A 93 25.45 10.03 7.40
CA PHE A 93 24.46 9.00 7.10
C PHE A 93 23.60 8.67 8.33
N PHE A 94 24.23 8.45 9.49
CA PHE A 94 23.49 8.11 10.71
C PHE A 94 22.60 9.28 11.18
N THR A 95 23.04 10.54 11.03
CA THR A 95 22.19 11.72 11.29
C THR A 95 21.01 11.78 10.32
N ALA A 96 21.24 11.55 9.03
CA ALA A 96 20.15 11.52 8.05
C ALA A 96 19.15 10.38 8.33
N LEU A 97 19.64 9.22 8.78
CA LEU A 97 18.82 8.06 9.10
C LEU A 97 18.04 8.24 10.41
N GLU A 98 18.63 8.86 11.42
CA GLU A 98 17.96 9.25 12.67
C GLU A 98 16.80 10.22 12.35
N ALA A 99 17.08 11.29 11.59
CA ALA A 99 16.08 12.25 11.16
C ALA A 99 14.97 11.62 10.32
N ALA A 100 15.31 10.77 9.33
CA ALA A 100 14.32 10.06 8.52
C ALA A 100 13.45 9.12 9.36
N THR A 101 14.01 8.49 10.39
CA THR A 101 13.27 7.63 11.31
C THR A 101 12.25 8.43 12.11
N ASP A 102 12.65 9.59 12.63
CA ASP A 102 11.78 10.50 13.38
C ASP A 102 10.67 11.08 12.51
N ASP A 103 11.00 11.52 11.29
CA ASP A 103 10.03 12.04 10.32
C ASP A 103 8.97 11.00 9.97
N VAL A 104 9.39 9.75 9.70
CA VAL A 104 8.46 8.64 9.41
C VAL A 104 7.54 8.36 10.60
N ARG A 105 8.05 8.48 11.82
CA ARG A 105 7.26 8.28 13.06
C ARG A 105 6.21 9.35 13.28
N LEU A 106 6.40 10.55 12.70
CA LEU A 106 5.49 11.68 12.80
C LEU A 106 4.39 11.71 11.72
N ILE A 107 4.46 10.83 10.71
CA ILE A 107 3.42 10.70 9.69
C ILE A 107 2.11 10.26 10.35
N ALA A 108 1.02 11.01 10.13
CA ALA A 108 -0.25 10.85 10.84
C ALA A 108 -0.87 9.45 10.68
N GLU A 109 -0.66 8.80 9.54
CA GLU A 109 -1.23 7.49 9.22
C GLU A 109 -0.30 6.31 9.56
N VAL A 110 0.90 6.56 10.10
CA VAL A 110 1.84 5.52 10.53
C VAL A 110 1.61 5.18 12.00
N ASP A 111 1.63 3.90 12.35
CA ASP A 111 1.62 3.45 13.75
C ASP A 111 3.05 3.60 14.34
N PRO A 112 3.29 4.56 15.26
CA PRO A 112 4.63 4.84 15.79
C PRO A 112 5.25 3.65 16.53
N ALA A 113 4.43 2.75 17.08
CA ALA A 113 4.91 1.56 17.80
C ALA A 113 5.45 0.49 16.85
N ARG A 114 5.10 0.56 15.56
CA ARG A 114 5.49 -0.41 14.53
C ARG A 114 6.60 0.07 13.61
N VAL A 115 7.01 1.34 13.70
CA VAL A 115 8.18 1.85 12.99
C VAL A 115 9.41 1.05 13.42
N ARG A 116 10.16 0.53 12.45
CA ARG A 116 11.40 -0.24 12.66
C ARG A 116 12.54 0.43 11.90
N SER A 117 13.57 0.79 12.64
CA SER A 117 14.84 1.36 12.19
C SER A 117 15.95 0.84 13.10
N ILE A 118 17.22 0.96 12.72
CA ILE A 118 18.33 0.63 13.61
C ILE A 118 18.35 1.51 14.88
N PHE A 119 17.73 2.70 14.82
CA PHE A 119 17.55 3.63 15.95
C PHE A 119 16.37 3.30 16.86
N THR A 120 15.49 2.36 16.49
CA THR A 120 14.34 2.00 17.32
C THR A 120 14.62 0.78 18.19
N PRO A 121 14.12 0.72 19.45
CA PRO A 121 14.44 -0.34 20.41
C PRO A 121 13.88 -1.73 20.05
N ASN A 122 13.00 -1.80 19.04
CA ASN A 122 12.43 -3.03 18.50
C ASN A 122 13.34 -3.70 17.43
N THR A 123 14.49 -3.08 17.10
CA THR A 123 15.52 -3.65 16.22
C THR A 123 16.67 -4.17 17.08
N ARG A 124 16.75 -5.50 17.18
CA ARG A 124 17.70 -6.20 18.04
C ARG A 124 18.46 -7.27 17.28
N PHE A 125 19.70 -7.48 17.65
CA PHE A 125 20.53 -8.54 17.11
C PHE A 125 20.49 -9.77 18.01
N VAL A 126 20.74 -10.93 17.41
CA VAL A 126 20.84 -12.20 18.12
C VAL A 126 22.09 -12.90 17.60
N GLU A 127 22.96 -13.27 18.52
CA GLU A 127 24.21 -13.98 18.27
C GLU A 127 24.18 -15.36 18.94
N ILE A 128 24.84 -16.34 18.32
CA ILE A 128 25.04 -17.68 18.88
C ILE A 128 26.36 -17.69 19.62
N VAL A 129 26.32 -18.00 20.91
CA VAL A 129 27.49 -18.15 21.79
C VAL A 129 27.55 -19.57 22.34
N GLU A 130 28.68 -19.99 22.91
CA GLU A 130 28.87 -21.35 23.44
C GLU A 130 27.78 -21.77 24.45
N GLY A 131 27.26 -20.81 25.22
CA GLY A 131 26.19 -21.01 26.19
C GLY A 131 24.75 -20.91 25.65
N GLY A 132 24.55 -20.68 24.34
CA GLY A 132 23.23 -20.53 23.73
C GLY A 132 23.08 -19.26 22.88
N PHE A 133 22.07 -18.45 23.17
CA PHE A 133 21.79 -17.20 22.43
C PHE A 133 22.08 -15.97 23.30
N ALA A 134 22.84 -15.03 22.75
CA ALA A 134 23.01 -13.68 23.29
C ALA A 134 22.34 -12.66 22.35
N GLY A 135 21.94 -11.51 22.85
CA GLY A 135 21.31 -10.49 22.01
C GLY A 135 21.20 -9.14 22.72
N GLY A 136 21.01 -8.10 21.92
CA GLY A 136 20.98 -6.72 22.39
C GLY A 136 20.38 -5.77 21.35
N ASN A 137 20.44 -4.48 21.63
CA ASN A 137 20.08 -3.46 20.66
C ASN A 137 21.20 -3.31 19.63
N VAL A 138 20.85 -3.03 18.36
CA VAL A 138 21.84 -2.79 17.31
C VAL A 138 22.63 -1.51 17.58
N ILE A 139 21.91 -0.43 17.88
CA ILE A 139 22.51 0.83 18.32
C ILE A 139 22.57 0.86 19.86
N PRO A 140 23.74 1.14 20.46
CA PRO A 140 23.89 1.34 21.91
C PRO A 140 23.00 2.48 22.43
N ALA A 141 22.53 2.38 23.68
CA ALA A 141 21.60 3.37 24.24
C ALA A 141 22.22 4.77 24.46
N ASP A 142 23.54 4.84 24.50
CA ASP A 142 24.37 6.03 24.66
C ASP A 142 24.81 6.64 23.33
N PHE A 143 24.56 5.96 22.21
CA PHE A 143 24.88 6.49 20.88
C PHE A 143 23.88 7.57 20.47
N SER A 144 24.39 8.70 19.98
CA SER A 144 23.57 9.76 19.40
C SER A 144 24.35 10.45 18.29
N THR A 145 23.68 10.95 17.25
CA THR A 145 24.33 11.85 16.29
C THR A 145 23.91 13.31 16.44
N THR A 146 22.89 13.55 17.26
CA THR A 146 22.19 14.82 17.41
C THR A 146 22.40 15.47 18.79
N ALA A 147 22.85 14.70 19.79
CA ALA A 147 23.08 15.19 21.14
C ALA A 147 24.26 16.17 21.22
N GLU A 148 24.04 17.28 21.92
CA GLU A 148 25.04 18.33 22.12
C GLU A 148 26.22 17.79 22.95
N GLY A 149 27.41 17.73 22.35
CA GLY A 149 28.64 17.24 23.00
C GLY A 149 28.96 15.76 22.80
N PHE A 150 28.13 15.01 22.06
CA PHE A 150 28.49 13.67 21.60
C PHE A 150 29.05 13.74 20.18
N ASP A 151 30.25 13.19 19.97
CA ASP A 151 30.84 13.06 18.65
C ASP A 151 31.10 11.58 18.36
N PRO A 152 30.36 10.96 17.41
CA PRO A 152 30.51 9.55 17.09
C PRO A 152 31.93 9.22 16.65
N THR A 153 32.55 8.25 17.29
CA THR A 153 33.88 7.77 16.92
C THR A 153 33.78 6.59 15.96
N GLN A 154 34.89 6.27 15.28
CA GLN A 154 34.94 5.08 14.43
C GLN A 154 34.69 3.78 15.20
N GLU A 155 35.09 3.73 16.48
CA GLU A 155 34.82 2.59 17.36
C GLU A 155 33.32 2.38 17.59
N ASP A 156 32.55 3.47 17.69
CA ASP A 156 31.09 3.40 17.86
C ASP A 156 30.43 2.82 16.61
N PHE A 157 30.88 3.26 15.43
CA PHE A 157 30.42 2.71 14.17
C PHE A 157 30.80 1.24 13.98
N ASP A 158 32.00 0.85 14.39
CA ASP A 158 32.44 -0.55 14.32
C ASP A 158 31.65 -1.46 15.27
N LYS A 159 31.28 -0.96 16.46
CA LYS A 159 30.37 -1.67 17.38
C LYS A 159 28.99 -1.88 16.75
N ILE A 160 28.44 -0.85 16.12
CA ILE A 160 27.14 -0.96 15.42
C ILE A 160 27.26 -1.96 14.27
N ARG A 161 28.37 -1.92 13.51
CA ARG A 161 28.66 -2.86 12.41
C ARG A 161 28.72 -4.30 12.90
N SER A 162 29.29 -4.56 14.09
CA SER A 162 29.31 -5.92 14.66
C SER A 162 27.96 -6.42 15.15
N ASN A 163 27.00 -5.50 15.37
CA ASN A 163 25.66 -5.84 15.84
C ASN A 163 24.66 -6.08 14.68
N ILE A 164 25.08 -6.03 13.42
CA ILE A 164 24.22 -6.26 12.24
C ILE A 164 24.58 -7.59 11.60
#